data_AF-A0A1H7NKB0-F1
#
_entry.id   AF-A0A1H7NKB0-F1
#
_cell.length_a   1.000
_cell.length_b   1.000
_cell.length_c   1.000
_cell.angle_alpha   90.00
_cell.angle_beta   90.00
_cell.angle_gamma   90.00
#
_symmetry.space_group_name_H-M   'P 1'
#
loop_
_entity.id
_entity.type
_entity.pdbx_description
1 polymer ?
#
loop_
_entity_poly.entity_id
_entity_poly.type
_entity_poly.pdbx_seq_one_letter_code
_entity_poly.pdbx_strand_id
1 'polypeptide(L)'
;MQKALAPFSKAQAVQMAGIPEHVIDSLVHEDVLDSDTGTRFTFQDLVLLHAARRLQDKGVPSYKIIAALANVRKTLVPVAYQDSLRFKPTSLPH
;
A
#
# COMPACT_ATOMS: atom_id res chain seq x y z
N MET A 1 2.61 21.23 1.13
CA MET A 1 3.80 20.38 1.39
C MET A 1 3.32 18.99 1.82
N GLN A 2 3.14 18.04 0.88
CA GLN A 2 2.56 16.70 1.16
C GLN A 2 3.62 15.59 1.24
N LYS A 3 4.81 15.89 1.78
CA LYS A 3 5.98 14.97 1.71
C LYS A 3 5.99 13.85 2.77
N ALA A 4 4.86 13.60 3.44
CA ALA A 4 4.77 12.73 4.63
C ALA A 4 3.85 11.51 4.49
N LEU A 5 3.26 11.24 3.31
CA LEU A 5 2.34 10.10 3.14
C LEU A 5 3.05 8.80 2.70
N ALA A 6 4.20 8.91 2.03
CA ALA A 6 4.99 7.76 1.55
C ALA A 6 6.41 7.77 2.16
N PRO A 7 6.60 7.33 3.42
CA PRO A 7 7.89 7.40 4.09
C PRO A 7 8.85 6.26 3.73
N PHE A 8 8.36 5.17 3.12
CA PHE A 8 9.16 3.96 2.92
C PHE A 8 9.82 3.95 1.55
N SER A 9 11.13 3.67 1.48
CA SER A 9 11.82 3.42 0.22
C SER A 9 11.51 2.02 -0.34
N LYS A 10 11.80 1.78 -1.62
CA LYS A 10 11.68 0.45 -2.23
C LYS A 10 12.44 -0.64 -1.46
N ALA A 11 13.68 -0.34 -1.05
CA ALA A 11 14.48 -1.28 -0.26
C ALA A 11 13.84 -1.61 1.09
N GLN A 12 13.26 -0.60 1.77
CA GLN A 12 12.52 -0.81 3.00
C GLN A 12 11.24 -1.60 2.76
N ALA A 13 10.53 -1.35 1.66
CA ALA A 13 9.33 -2.10 1.30
C ALA A 13 9.64 -3.57 1.02
N VAL A 14 10.73 -3.88 0.30
CA VAL A 14 11.21 -5.27 0.09
C VAL A 14 11.49 -5.94 1.43
N GLN A 15 12.23 -5.28 2.32
CA GLN A 15 12.59 -5.84 3.62
C GLN A 15 11.37 -6.06 4.53
N MET A 16 10.45 -5.09 4.57
CA MET A 16 9.30 -5.13 5.48
C MET A 16 8.19 -6.06 4.98
N ALA A 17 7.91 -6.08 3.68
CA ALA A 17 6.87 -6.93 3.09
C ALA A 17 7.38 -8.34 2.73
N GLY A 18 8.70 -8.56 2.77
CA GLY A 18 9.31 -9.86 2.43
C GLY A 18 9.05 -10.31 0.99
N ILE A 19 8.78 -9.36 0.09
CA ILE A 19 8.42 -9.63 -1.30
C ILE A 19 9.59 -9.29 -2.24
N PRO A 20 9.84 -10.11 -3.29
CA PRO A 20 10.91 -9.83 -4.21
C PRO A 20 10.70 -8.51 -4.96
N GLU A 21 11.80 -7.82 -5.24
CA GLU A 21 11.80 -6.51 -5.90
C GLU A 21 11.07 -6.51 -7.25
N HIS A 22 11.27 -7.54 -8.07
CA HIS A 22 10.62 -7.68 -9.37
C HIS A 22 9.09 -7.76 -9.30
N VAL A 23 8.54 -8.26 -8.19
CA VAL A 23 7.09 -8.31 -7.98
C VAL A 23 6.56 -6.92 -7.67
N ILE A 24 7.30 -6.13 -6.89
CA ILE A 24 6.98 -4.72 -6.65
C ILE A 24 6.99 -3.96 -7.98
N ASP A 25 8.00 -4.16 -8.81
CA ASP A 25 8.09 -3.52 -10.13
C ASP A 25 6.90 -3.87 -11.02
N SER A 26 6.48 -5.14 -11.01
CA SER A 26 5.29 -5.58 -11.75
C SER A 26 4.02 -4.90 -11.23
N LEU A 27 3.87 -4.75 -9.91
CA LEU A 27 2.70 -4.10 -9.30
C LEU A 27 2.68 -2.58 -9.52
N VAL A 28 3.84 -1.94 -9.58
CA VAL A 28 3.96 -0.52 -9.96
C VAL A 28 3.66 -0.34 -11.45
N HIS A 29 4.15 -1.23 -12.31
CA HIS A 29 3.90 -1.16 -13.76
C HIS A 29 2.42 -1.31 -14.11
N GLU A 30 1.70 -2.17 -13.40
CA GLU A 30 0.26 -2.40 -13.55
C GLU A 30 -0.61 -1.34 -12.83
N ASP A 31 0.00 -0.25 -12.36
CA ASP A 31 -0.65 0.86 -11.64
C ASP A 31 -1.46 0.39 -10.41
N VAL A 32 -1.03 -0.71 -9.77
CA VAL A 32 -1.67 -1.27 -8.56
C VAL A 32 -1.16 -0.58 -7.30
N LEU A 33 0.05 -0.03 -7.30
CA LEU A 33 0.62 0.74 -6.18
C LEU A 33 0.71 2.22 -6.55
N ASP A 34 0.26 3.08 -5.64
CA ASP A 34 0.33 4.54 -5.80
C ASP A 34 1.72 5.01 -5.33
N SER A 35 2.77 4.64 -6.07
CA SER A 35 4.09 5.18 -5.76
C SER A 35 4.12 6.63 -6.24
N ASP A 36 3.84 7.56 -5.32
CA ASP A 36 4.04 8.98 -5.52
C ASP A 36 5.51 9.15 -5.95
N THR A 37 5.75 9.38 -7.24
CA THR A 37 7.09 9.42 -7.89
C THR A 37 7.93 8.13 -7.83
N GLY A 38 7.34 6.95 -8.01
CA GLY A 38 8.06 5.74 -8.47
C GLY A 38 9.06 5.10 -7.50
N THR A 39 9.24 5.66 -6.30
CA THR A 39 10.35 5.28 -5.40
C THR A 39 9.97 5.25 -3.92
N ARG A 40 8.76 5.66 -3.57
CA ARG A 40 8.28 5.72 -2.19
C ARG A 40 6.93 5.06 -2.03
N PHE A 41 6.76 4.40 -0.90
CA PHE A 41 5.60 3.60 -0.56
C PHE A 41 4.97 4.13 0.73
N THR A 42 3.65 4.14 0.74
CA THR A 42 2.83 4.42 1.92
C THR A 42 2.71 3.17 2.79
N PHE A 43 2.16 3.32 4.00
CA PHE A 43 1.84 2.17 4.84
C PHE A 43 0.77 1.26 4.18
N GLN A 44 -0.18 1.85 3.46
CA GLN A 44 -1.21 1.10 2.72
C GLN A 44 -0.59 0.22 1.64
N ASP A 45 0.43 0.73 0.94
CA ASP A 45 1.18 -0.05 -0.05
C ASP A 45 1.91 -1.23 0.59
N LEU A 46 2.50 -1.05 1.77
CA LEU A 46 3.14 -2.16 2.50
C LEU A 46 2.15 -3.27 2.85
N VAL A 47 0.93 -2.91 3.25
CA VAL A 47 -0.12 -3.91 3.54
C VAL A 47 -0.52 -4.66 2.27
N LEU A 48 -0.64 -3.98 1.14
CA LEU A 48 -0.91 -4.60 -0.16
C LEU A 48 0.22 -5.54 -0.59
N LEU A 49 1.48 -5.12 -0.42
CA LEU A 49 2.66 -5.94 -0.71
C LEU A 49 2.73 -7.19 0.18
N HIS A 50 2.39 -7.06 1.46
CA HIS A 50 2.33 -8.21 2.38
C HIS A 50 1.22 -9.19 2.00
N ALA A 51 0.07 -8.68 1.55
CA ALA A 51 -1.01 -9.51 1.02
C ALA A 51 -0.59 -10.21 -0.28
N ALA A 52 0.08 -9.50 -1.18
CA ALA A 52 0.64 -10.05 -2.41
C ALA A 52 1.60 -11.21 -2.12
N ARG A 53 2.50 -11.03 -1.14
CA ARG A 53 3.44 -12.06 -0.71
C ARG A 53 2.72 -13.31 -0.19
N ARG A 54 1.72 -13.15 0.67
CA ARG A 54 0.95 -14.29 1.20
C ARG A 54 0.21 -15.05 0.10
N LEU A 55 -0.32 -14.36 -0.90
CA LEU A 55 -0.96 -15.02 -2.05
C LEU A 55 0.07 -15.78 -2.90
N GLN A 56 1.25 -15.20 -3.11
CA GLN A 56 2.36 -15.85 -3.80
C GLN A 56 2.83 -17.11 -3.06
N ASP A 57 2.99 -17.04 -1.73
CA ASP A 57 3.35 -18.19 -0.89
C ASP A 57 2.32 -19.33 -0.93
N LYS A 58 1.07 -19.02 -1.33
CA LYS A 58 0.00 -19.99 -1.55
C LYS A 58 -0.07 -20.50 -2.99
N GLY A 59 0.89 -20.13 -3.85
CA GLY A 59 0.94 -20.56 -5.24
C GLY A 59 -0.08 -19.86 -6.14
N VAL A 60 -0.64 -18.72 -5.73
CA VAL A 60 -1.54 -17.95 -6.58
C VAL A 60 -0.73 -17.35 -7.73
N PRO A 61 -1.16 -17.53 -9.00
CA PRO A 61 -0.48 -16.95 -10.14
C PRO A 61 -0.44 -15.42 -10.09
N SER A 62 0.68 -14.82 -10.50
CA SER A 62 0.91 -13.36 -10.41
C SER A 62 -0.21 -12.52 -11.02
N TYR A 63 -0.78 -12.93 -12.17
CA TYR A 63 -1.90 -12.22 -12.80
C TYR A 63 -3.18 -12.18 -11.94
N LYS A 64 -3.45 -13.24 -11.16
CA LYS A 64 -4.58 -13.26 -10.21
C LYS A 64 -4.30 -12.40 -8.98
N ILE A 65 -3.04 -12.35 -8.55
CA ILE A 65 -2.61 -11.48 -7.45
C ILE A 65 -2.82 -10.02 -7.84
N ILE A 66 -2.34 -9.62 -9.02
CA ILE A 66 -2.52 -8.27 -9.58
C ILE A 66 -4.01 -7.91 -9.62
N ALA A 67 -4.85 -8.77 -10.22
CA ALA A 67 -6.29 -8.54 -10.31
C ALA A 67 -6.98 -8.44 -8.94
N ALA A 68 -6.60 -9.28 -7.98
CA ALA A 68 -7.14 -9.25 -6.62
C ALA A 68 -6.77 -7.95 -5.90
N LEU A 69 -5.51 -7.53 -5.99
CA LEU A 69 -5.02 -6.31 -5.35
C LEU A 69 -5.60 -5.04 -5.99
N ALA A 70 -5.77 -5.02 -7.30
CA ALA A 70 -6.43 -3.92 -8.01
C ALA A 70 -7.88 -3.74 -7.52
N ASN A 71 -8.60 -4.85 -7.30
CA ASN A 71 -9.95 -4.79 -6.72
C ASN A 71 -9.93 -4.34 -5.26
N VAL A 72 -9.01 -4.85 -4.44
CA VAL A 72 -8.85 -4.42 -3.04
C VAL A 72 -8.57 -2.91 -2.95
N ARG A 73 -7.68 -2.38 -3.78
CA ARG A 73 -7.39 -0.93 -3.82
C ARG A 73 -8.60 -0.10 -4.22
N LYS A 74 -9.41 -0.56 -5.18
CA LYS A 74 -10.68 0.10 -5.55
C LYS A 74 -11.70 0.10 -4.41
N THR A 75 -11.70 -0.93 -3.56
CA THR A 75 -12.59 -1.02 -2.39
C THR A 75 -12.08 -0.27 -1.16
N LEU A 76 -10.78 -0.04 -1.07
CA LEU A 76 -10.19 0.78 -0.03
C LEU A 76 -10.52 2.24 -0.34
N VAL A 77 -11.48 2.79 0.40
CA VAL A 77 -11.97 4.16 0.29
C VAL A 77 -10.77 5.14 0.19
N PRO A 78 -10.81 6.15 -0.71
CA PRO A 78 -9.71 7.09 -0.87
C PRO A 78 -9.32 7.73 0.47
N VAL A 79 -8.02 7.96 0.65
CA VAL A 79 -7.35 8.52 1.84
C VAL A 79 -8.02 9.81 2.39
N ALA A 80 -8.87 10.48 1.59
CA ALA A 80 -9.75 11.56 2.05
C ALA A 80 -10.65 11.19 3.25
N TYR A 81 -10.93 9.90 3.50
CA TYR A 81 -11.68 9.45 4.69
C TYR A 81 -10.83 9.25 5.95
N GLN A 82 -9.49 9.32 5.87
CA GLN A 82 -8.64 9.20 7.06
C GLN A 82 -8.61 10.49 7.88
N ASP A 83 -8.78 11.65 7.25
CA ASP A 83 -8.88 12.94 7.94
C ASP A 83 -10.20 13.09 8.73
N SER A 84 -11.29 12.42 8.31
CA SER A 84 -12.55 12.39 9.06
C SER A 84 -12.55 11.40 10.24
N LEU A 85 -11.54 10.52 10.31
CA LEU A 85 -11.33 9.56 11.41
C LEU A 85 -10.29 10.01 12.43
N ARG A 86 -9.63 11.16 12.22
CA ARG A 86 -8.91 11.85 13.29
C ARG A 86 -9.94 12.29 14.33
N PHE A 87 -10.07 11.48 15.38
CA PHE A 87 -10.81 11.84 16.58
C PHE A 87 -10.40 13.25 17.00
N LYS A 88 -11.33 14.21 16.84
CA LYS A 88 -11.27 15.48 17.53
C LYS A 88 -11.14 15.12 19.02
N PRO A 89 -10.06 15.51 19.73
CA PRO A 89 -10.09 15.45 21.17
C PRO A 89 -11.24 16.37 21.58
N THR A 90 -12.34 15.79 22.05
CA THR A 90 -13.41 16.53 22.71
C THR A 90 -12.77 17.27 23.86
N SER A 91 -12.59 18.58 23.68
CA SER A 91 -12.27 19.51 24.75
C SER A 91 -13.31 19.30 25.84
N LEU A 92 -12.89 18.76 26.99
CA LEU A 92 -13.69 18.79 28.20
C LEU A 92 -13.58 20.21 28.79
N PRO A 93 -14.70 20.91 29.00
CA PRO A 93 -14.69 22.12 29.81
C PRO A 93 -14.75 21.76 31.29
N HIS A 94 -13.78 22.23 32.07
CA HIS A 94 -13.97 22.54 33.49
C HIS A 94 -13.03 23.66 33.92
#